data_AF-A0AA35T9W0-F1
#
_entry.id   AF-A0AA35T9W0-F1
#
_cell.length_a   1.000
_cell.length_b   1.000
_cell.length_c   1.000
_cell.angle_alpha   90.00
_cell.angle_beta   90.00
_cell.angle_gamma   90.00
#
_symmetry.space_group_name_H-M   'P 1'
#
loop_
_entity.id
_entity.type
_entity.pdbx_description
1 polymer ?
#
loop_
_entity_poly.entity_id
_entity_poly.type
_entity_poly.pdbx_seq_one_letter_code
_entity_poly.pdbx_strand_id
1 'polypeptide(L)'
;MEKYRISKSDGSVVFGQLLGMCDHITFTLGKYGYAPYKYMPYGPVEDVIPYLIRRAHENKAMLEGADEERKLVRTELKRRFLQLKFQ
;
A
#
# COMPACT_ATOMS: atom_id res chain seq x y z
N MET A 1 -3.43 16.54 9.57
CA MET A 1 -4.03 17.84 9.16
C MET A 1 -4.38 18.72 10.35
N GLU A 2 -4.82 18.16 11.49
CA GLU A 2 -5.19 18.90 12.71
C GLU A 2 -4.10 19.84 13.25
N LYS A 3 -2.82 19.40 13.30
CA LYS A 3 -1.69 20.26 13.72
C LYS A 3 -1.60 21.57 12.93
N TYR A 4 -1.92 21.52 11.64
CA TYR A 4 -1.87 22.66 10.73
C TYR A 4 -3.24 23.30 10.48
N ARG A 5 -4.28 22.87 11.22
CA ARG A 5 -5.68 23.34 11.09
C ARG A 5 -6.24 23.22 9.66
N ILE A 6 -5.78 22.23 8.90
CA ILE A 6 -6.30 21.93 7.57
C ILE A 6 -7.53 21.04 7.75
N SER A 7 -8.63 21.36 7.06
CA SER A 7 -9.83 20.52 7.10
C SER A 7 -9.62 19.23 6.30
N LYS A 8 -10.28 18.14 6.72
CA LYS A 8 -10.13 16.83 6.07
C LYS A 8 -10.89 16.74 4.74
N SER A 9 -11.85 17.64 4.51
CA SER A 9 -12.85 17.56 3.44
C SER A 9 -12.99 18.84 2.62
N ASP A 10 -12.20 19.88 2.88
CA ASP A 10 -12.27 21.15 2.15
C ASP A 10 -11.58 21.10 0.77
N GLY A 11 -10.89 19.99 0.47
CA GLY A 11 -10.16 19.80 -0.78
C GLY A 11 -8.82 20.51 -0.85
N SER A 12 -8.37 21.18 0.22
CA SER A 12 -7.07 21.88 0.27
C SER A 12 -5.90 20.93 0.09
N VAL A 13 -6.03 19.70 0.58
CA VAL A 13 -5.06 18.62 0.42
C VAL A 13 -5.80 17.31 0.24
N VAL A 14 -5.38 16.52 -0.74
CA VAL A 14 -6.00 15.24 -1.09
C VAL A 14 -4.96 14.14 -1.20
N PHE A 15 -5.35 12.90 -0.90
CA PHE A 15 -4.47 11.74 -1.00
C PHE A 15 -4.71 11.03 -2.33
N GLY A 16 -3.69 10.95 -3.18
CA GLY A 16 -3.73 10.16 -4.41
C GLY A 16 -3.13 8.77 -4.20
N GLN A 17 -3.80 7.74 -4.72
CA GLN A 17 -3.30 6.36 -4.67
C GLN A 17 -3.45 5.69 -6.03
N LEU A 18 -2.39 5.03 -6.50
CA LEU A 18 -2.43 4.15 -7.66
C LEU A 18 -3.39 2.97 -7.38
N LEU A 19 -4.36 2.78 -8.26
CA LEU A 19 -5.36 1.73 -8.11
C LEU A 19 -4.71 0.33 -8.12
N GLY A 20 -5.13 -0.54 -7.19
CA GLY A 20 -4.69 -1.93 -7.13
C GLY A 20 -3.37 -2.19 -6.40
N MET A 21 -2.78 -1.17 -5.75
CA MET A 21 -1.53 -1.31 -4.99
C MET A 21 -1.76 -1.38 -3.48
N CYS A 22 -2.18 -0.27 -2.86
CA CYS A 22 -2.30 -0.15 -1.40
C CYS A 22 -3.71 0.28 -0.98
N ASP A 23 -4.74 -0.40 -1.48
CA ASP A 23 -6.13 0.01 -1.28
C ASP A 23 -6.55 0.02 0.21
N HIS A 24 -5.96 -0.85 1.03
CA HIS A 24 -6.18 -0.89 2.48
C HIS A 24 -5.85 0.45 3.18
N ILE A 25 -4.83 1.18 2.72
CA ILE A 25 -4.48 2.49 3.26
C ILE A 25 -5.60 3.48 2.97
N THR A 26 -6.09 3.51 1.73
CA THR A 26 -7.18 4.43 1.35
C THR A 26 -8.52 4.09 1.98
N PHE A 27 -8.83 2.82 2.24
CA PHE A 27 -10.02 2.45 3.01
C PHE A 27 -9.94 3.00 4.43
N THR A 28 -8.77 2.92 5.04
CA THR A 28 -8.51 3.49 6.37
C THR A 28 -8.66 5.01 6.34
N LEU A 29 -8.10 5.69 5.34
CA LEU A 29 -8.25 7.14 5.17
C LEU A 29 -9.73 7.55 5.02
N GLY A 30 -10.49 6.84 4.19
CA GLY A 30 -11.93 7.05 4.02
C GLY A 30 -12.70 6.89 5.33
N LYS A 31 -12.38 5.86 6.12
CA LYS A 31 -12.97 5.64 7.46
C LYS A 31 -12.72 6.81 8.41
N TYR A 32 -11.59 7.51 8.30
CA TYR A 32 -11.26 8.67 9.13
C TYR A 32 -11.73 10.02 8.54
N GLY A 33 -12.57 9.99 7.50
CA GLY A 33 -13.18 11.18 6.90
C GLY A 33 -12.30 11.95 5.93
N TYR A 34 -11.22 11.34 5.42
CA TYR A 34 -10.45 11.89 4.32
C TYR A 34 -11.01 11.40 2.98
N ALA A 35 -10.87 12.22 1.93
CA ALA A 35 -11.27 11.86 0.57
C ALA A 35 -10.05 11.45 -0.27
N PRO A 36 -9.71 10.14 -0.36
CA PRO A 36 -8.65 9.68 -1.24
C PRO A 36 -9.14 9.57 -2.69
N TYR A 37 -8.25 9.88 -3.63
CA TYR A 37 -8.44 9.73 -5.07
C TYR A 37 -7.69 8.51 -5.58
N LYS A 38 -8.29 7.83 -6.56
CA LYS A 38 -7.68 6.69 -7.24
C LYS A 38 -7.16 7.11 -8.60
N TYR A 39 -5.85 6.99 -8.78
CA TYR A 39 -5.20 7.18 -10.05
C TYR A 39 -5.26 5.86 -10.83
N MET A 40 -5.92 5.90 -11.98
CA MET A 40 -6.09 4.76 -12.87
C MET A 40 -5.78 5.21 -14.30
N PRO A 41 -4.83 4.56 -15.00
CA PRO A 41 -4.65 4.78 -16.43
C PRO A 41 -5.87 4.21 -17.18
N TYR A 42 -6.35 4.91 -18.21
CA TYR A 42 -7.41 4.43 -19.09
C TYR A 42 -7.03 4.70 -20.55
N GLY A 43 -7.39 3.78 -21.44
CA GLY A 43 -7.09 3.86 -22.87
C GLY A 43 -6.79 2.49 -23.48
N PRO A 44 -6.53 2.45 -24.80
CA PRO A 44 -5.97 1.28 -25.47
C PRO A 44 -4.71 0.76 -24.77
N VAL A 45 -4.43 -0.54 -24.88
CA VAL A 45 -3.30 -1.17 -24.18
C VAL A 45 -1.99 -0.52 -24.61
N GLU A 46 -1.86 -0.23 -25.90
CA GLU A 46 -0.68 0.35 -26.54
C GLU A 46 -0.29 1.68 -25.90
N ASP A 47 -1.28 2.50 -25.54
CA ASP A 47 -1.08 3.82 -24.94
C ASP A 47 -0.67 3.74 -23.46
N VAL A 48 -1.06 2.68 -22.77
CA VAL A 48 -0.81 2.50 -21.32
C VAL A 48 0.40 1.61 -21.01
N ILE A 49 1.01 0.96 -22.01
CA ILE A 49 2.21 0.13 -21.84
C ILE A 49 3.31 0.83 -21.01
N PRO A 50 3.68 2.11 -21.28
CA PRO A 50 4.72 2.78 -20.50
C PRO A 50 4.38 2.89 -19.01
N TYR A 51 3.10 3.06 -18.66
CA TYR A 51 2.66 3.06 -17.27
C TYR A 51 2.79 1.67 -16.64
N LEU A 52 2.37 0.62 -17.35
CA LEU A 52 2.41 -0.75 -16.87
C LEU A 52 3.86 -1.20 -16.59
N ILE A 53 4.81 -0.84 -17.45
CA ILE A 53 6.24 -1.13 -17.24
C ILE A 53 6.74 -0.48 -15.95
N ARG A 54 6.42 0.80 -15.70
CA ARG A 54 6.82 1.48 -14.45
C ARG A 54 6.25 0.78 -13.22
N ARG A 55 4.99 0.32 -13.28
CA ARG A 55 4.37 -0.44 -12.18
C ARG A 55 5.01 -1.80 -11.95
N ALA A 56 5.39 -2.51 -13.02
CA ALA A 56 6.10 -3.77 -12.89
C ALA A 56 7.45 -3.58 -12.16
N HIS A 57 8.20 -2.51 -12.48
CA HIS A 57 9.46 -2.20 -11.80
C HIS A 57 9.29 -1.81 -10.33
N GLU A 58 8.32 -0.94 -10.01
CA GLU A 58 8.04 -0.53 -8.63
C GLU A 58 7.60 -1.71 -7.77
N ASN A 59 6.67 -2.52 -8.28
CA ASN A 59 6.16 -3.68 -7.55
C ASN A 59 7.23 -4.75 -7.37
N LYS A 60 8.17 -4.89 -8.32
CA LYS A 60 9.30 -5.81 -8.17
C LYS A 60 10.14 -5.46 -6.93
N ALA A 61 10.51 -4.19 -6.75
CA ALA A 61 11.25 -3.74 -5.58
C ALA A 61 10.47 -3.99 -4.27
N MET A 62 9.16 -3.81 -4.29
CA MET A 62 8.30 -4.12 -3.14
C MET A 62 8.25 -5.62 -2.82
N LEU A 63 8.16 -6.48 -3.86
CA LEU A 63 8.18 -7.94 -3.71
C LEU A 63 9.50 -8.44 -3.13
N GLU A 64 10.63 -7.84 -3.50
CA GLU A 64 11.95 -8.17 -2.94
C GLU A 64 11.99 -7.92 -1.42
N GLY A 65 11.38 -6.84 -0.92
CA GLY A 65 11.24 -6.58 0.51
C GLY A 65 10.30 -7.55 1.24
N ALA A 66 9.24 -7.99 0.57
CA ALA A 66 8.25 -8.92 1.14
C ALA A 66 8.83 -10.31 1.43
N ASP A 67 9.81 -10.77 0.63
CA ASP A 67 10.49 -12.05 0.88
C ASP A 67 11.32 -12.03 2.17
N GLU A 68 11.99 -10.91 2.47
CA GLU A 68 12.71 -10.72 3.74
C GLU A 68 11.75 -10.65 4.93
N GLU A 69 10.66 -9.91 4.80
CA GLU A 69 9.62 -9.86 5.84
C GLU A 69 9.02 -11.25 6.09
N ARG A 70 8.79 -12.02 5.04
CA ARG A 70 8.31 -13.41 5.15
C ARG A 70 9.31 -14.32 5.84
N LYS A 71 10.61 -14.13 5.64
CA LYS A 71 11.66 -14.84 6.39
C LYS A 71 11.62 -14.49 7.89
N LEU A 72 11.48 -13.20 8.23
CA LEU A 72 11.37 -12.76 9.62
C LEU A 72 10.12 -13.33 10.30
N VAL A 73 8.96 -13.27 9.66
CA VAL A 73 7.71 -13.86 10.18
C VAL A 73 7.85 -15.37 10.37
N ARG A 74 8.41 -16.10 9.40
CA ARG A 74 8.68 -17.54 9.55
C ARG A 74 9.61 -17.84 10.72
N THR A 75 10.61 -17.01 10.93
CA THR A 75 11.57 -17.15 12.04
C THR A 75 10.87 -16.98 13.38
N GLU A 76 10.05 -15.93 13.51
CA GLU A 76 9.28 -15.65 14.73
C GLU A 76 8.22 -16.74 15.01
N LEU A 77 7.52 -17.23 13.98
CA LEU A 77 6.57 -18.34 14.12
C LEU A 77 7.27 -19.62 14.60
N LYS A 78 8.42 -19.97 14.04
CA LYS A 78 9.23 -21.11 14.50
C LYS A 78 9.65 -20.93 15.96
N ARG A 79 10.14 -19.74 16.34
CA ARG A 79 10.54 -19.42 17.72
C ARG A 79 9.39 -19.65 18.70
N ARG A 80 8.19 -19.15 18.38
CA ARG A 80 6.99 -19.34 19.22
C ARG A 80 6.57 -20.80 19.29
N PHE A 81 6.62 -21.54 18.18
CA PHE A 81 6.24 -22.95 18.15
C PHE A 81 7.22 -23.86 18.91
N LEU A 82 8.53 -23.54 18.86
CA LEU A 82 9.55 -24.21 19.65
C LEU A 82 9.36 -23.93 21.15
N GLN A 83 9.10 -22.68 21.55
CA GLN A 83 8.83 -22.35 22.96
C GLN A 83 7.60 -23.07 23.53
N LEU A 84 6.55 -23.26 22.72
CA LEU A 84 5.36 -24.01 23.11
C LEU A 84 5.59 -25.53 23.28
N LYS A 85 6.64 -26.10 22.67
CA LYS A 85 6.98 -27.53 22.81
C LYS A 85 7.83 -27.85 24.05
N PHE A 86 8.39 -26.84 24.71
CA PHE A 86 9.22 -26.99 25.91
C PHE A 86 8.50 -26.50 27.17
N GLN A 87 7.17 -26.44 27.12
CA GLN A 87 6.26 -26.16 28.24
C GLN A 87 5.25 -27.32 28.35
#